data_AF-A0A3N5TYB1-F1
#
_entry.id   AF-A0A3N5TYB1-F1
#
_cell.length_a   1.000
_cell.length_b   1.000
_cell.length_c   1.000
_cell.angle_alpha   90.00
_cell.angle_beta   90.00
_cell.angle_gamma   90.00
#
_symmetry.space_group_name_H-M   'P 1'
#
loop_
_entity.id
_entity.type
_entity.pdbx_description
1 polymer ?
#
loop_
_entity_poly.entity_id
_entity_poly.type
_entity_poly.pdbx_seq_one_letter_code
_entity_poly.pdbx_strand_id
1 'polypeptide(L)'
;MKRWENETMKKIIAGMAAVFAALGLILAVVLMPANSQEPSQNETELTAGMVNQIPAPASCVRLTYSEGSFMSWLGSLGLKKNGSIRIFDGSTVRSGAYHVWAVVDMPLLFQDDLEQCADYCMRFWAEYNKASFGEQGEFFLYDYNGRKKYFRNSGLSFVKFLRNSMSCSNSFSILKGGIPVSDADARPGDMFVQNETGGIGHVSMIMDACREESGRIYFLVGFSFMPAQEFHIEKAPPEYGRDGWFDLEGYRNYLAAFYNYGTPHLRRF
;
A
#
# COMPACT_ATOMS: atom_id res chain seq x y z
N MET A 1 -8.92 -31.56 1.55
CA MET A 1 -9.25 -30.12 1.45
C MET A 1 -8.81 -29.47 0.12
N LYS A 2 -8.56 -30.22 -0.97
CA LYS A 2 -8.00 -29.68 -2.24
C LYS A 2 -8.92 -29.82 -3.47
N ARG A 3 -10.21 -30.12 -3.29
CA ARG A 3 -11.15 -30.38 -4.41
C ARG A 3 -12.37 -29.47 -4.44
N TRP A 4 -12.60 -28.67 -3.40
CA TRP A 4 -13.79 -27.82 -3.28
C TRP A 4 -13.55 -26.37 -3.73
N GLU A 5 -12.31 -25.86 -3.67
CA GLU A 5 -11.97 -24.47 -4.07
C GLU A 5 -11.92 -24.25 -5.60
N ASN A 6 -11.80 -25.32 -6.39
CA ASN A 6 -11.56 -25.20 -7.84
C ASN A 6 -12.86 -24.99 -8.65
N GLU A 7 -14.01 -25.44 -8.15
CA GLU A 7 -15.29 -25.31 -8.86
C GLU A 7 -15.96 -23.94 -8.62
N THR A 8 -15.71 -23.32 -7.47
CA THR A 8 -16.19 -21.96 -7.16
C THR A 8 -15.43 -20.90 -7.96
N MET A 9 -14.11 -21.06 -8.12
CA MET A 9 -13.26 -20.21 -8.97
C MET A 9 -13.65 -20.27 -10.45
N LYS A 10 -13.96 -21.46 -10.99
CA LYS A 10 -14.41 -21.59 -12.39
C LYS A 10 -15.76 -20.93 -12.67
N LYS A 11 -16.69 -20.95 -11.70
CA LYS A 11 -18.00 -20.27 -11.83
C LYS A 11 -17.88 -18.75 -11.80
N ILE A 12 -16.94 -18.20 -11.04
CA ILE A 12 -16.67 -16.75 -10.99
C ILE A 12 -16.06 -16.28 -12.32
N ILE A 13 -15.10 -17.03 -12.89
CA ILE A 13 -14.49 -16.73 -14.19
C ILE A 13 -15.51 -16.83 -15.33
N ALA A 14 -16.40 -17.83 -15.30
CA ALA A 14 -17.47 -17.98 -16.30
C ALA A 14 -18.55 -16.88 -16.20
N GLY A 15 -18.81 -16.36 -15.01
CA GLY A 15 -19.76 -15.26 -14.80
C GLY A 15 -19.28 -13.90 -15.33
N MET A 16 -17.96 -13.64 -15.31
CA MET A 16 -17.39 -12.39 -15.82
C MET A 16 -17.35 -12.32 -17.35
N ALA A 17 -17.34 -13.46 -18.05
CA ALA A 17 -17.36 -13.52 -19.52
C ALA A 17 -18.77 -13.32 -20.12
N ALA A 18 -19.83 -13.51 -19.34
CA ALA A 18 -21.22 -13.49 -19.83
C ALA A 18 -21.88 -12.10 -19.86
N VAL A 19 -21.21 -11.05 -19.33
CA VAL A 19 -21.75 -9.67 -19.31
C VAL A 19 -21.41 -8.89 -20.59
N PHE A 20 -20.50 -9.39 -21.45
CA PHE A 20 -20.09 -8.69 -22.67
C PHE A 20 -20.78 -9.13 -23.97
N ALA A 21 -21.79 -10.01 -23.91
CA ALA A 21 -22.43 -10.57 -25.10
C ALA A 21 -23.87 -10.07 -25.37
N ALA A 22 -24.29 -8.95 -24.77
CA ALA A 22 -25.62 -8.40 -25.00
C ALA A 22 -25.55 -6.88 -25.20
N LEU A 23 -25.21 -6.45 -26.41
CA LEU A 23 -25.68 -5.21 -27.06
C LEU A 23 -25.02 -5.12 -28.46
N GLY A 24 -25.54 -5.93 -29.39
CA GLY A 24 -25.35 -5.70 -30.82
C GLY A 24 -26.66 -5.20 -31.41
N LEU A 25 -26.66 -4.01 -32.03
CA LEU A 25 -27.20 -3.81 -33.39
C LEU A 25 -26.93 -2.38 -33.90
N ILE A 26 -26.20 -2.32 -35.02
CA ILE A 26 -26.28 -1.40 -36.18
C ILE A 26 -25.98 0.10 -35.95
N LEU A 27 -24.86 0.56 -36.53
CA LEU A 27 -24.86 1.78 -37.32
C LEU A 27 -23.80 1.73 -38.45
N ALA A 28 -24.15 2.36 -39.56
CA ALA A 28 -23.54 2.27 -40.89
C ALA A 28 -22.01 2.49 -40.93
N VAL A 29 -21.36 1.72 -41.81
CA VAL A 29 -20.00 1.96 -42.29
C VAL A 29 -20.01 3.25 -43.12
N VAL A 30 -19.56 4.35 -42.53
CA VAL A 30 -19.09 5.52 -43.26
C VAL A 30 -17.57 5.53 -43.13
N LEU A 31 -16.90 5.29 -44.25
CA LEU A 31 -15.45 5.44 -44.41
C LEU A 31 -15.10 6.92 -44.23
N MET A 32 -14.70 7.30 -43.01
CA MET A 32 -13.94 8.53 -42.76
C MET A 32 -12.47 8.16 -42.56
N PRO A 33 -11.51 8.94 -43.10
CA PRO A 33 -10.11 8.66 -42.86
C PRO A 33 -9.83 8.80 -41.37
N ALA A 34 -9.33 7.71 -40.78
CA ALA A 34 -8.85 7.68 -39.40
C ALA A 34 -7.66 8.63 -39.28
N ASN A 35 -7.89 9.87 -38.86
CA ASN A 35 -6.83 10.69 -38.29
C ASN A 35 -6.63 10.21 -36.85
N SER A 36 -5.91 9.11 -36.70
CA SER A 36 -5.43 8.61 -35.41
C SER A 36 -4.26 9.48 -34.96
N GLN A 37 -4.56 10.65 -34.38
CA GLN A 37 -3.63 11.21 -33.41
C GLN A 37 -3.87 10.48 -32.10
N GLU A 38 -2.99 9.53 -31.79
CA GLU A 38 -2.89 8.96 -30.46
C GLU A 38 -2.72 10.08 -29.44
N PRO A 39 -3.40 10.05 -28.28
CA PRO A 39 -3.13 11.01 -27.22
C PRO A 39 -1.69 10.78 -26.75
N SER A 40 -0.84 11.80 -26.89
CA SER A 40 0.53 11.78 -26.39
C SER A 40 0.52 11.45 -24.89
N GLN A 41 1.02 10.27 -24.55
CA GLN A 41 1.38 9.89 -23.19
C GLN A 41 2.51 10.82 -22.74
N ASN A 42 2.18 11.93 -22.08
CA ASN A 42 3.12 12.56 -21.15
C ASN A 42 3.14 11.67 -19.89
N GLU A 43 3.72 10.48 -20.02
CA GLU A 43 4.21 9.72 -18.87
C GLU A 43 5.24 10.61 -18.19
N THR A 44 4.87 11.16 -17.03
CA THR A 44 5.82 11.85 -16.18
C THR A 44 6.90 10.83 -15.82
N GLU A 45 8.07 10.96 -16.44
CA GLU A 45 9.19 10.05 -16.29
C GLU A 45 9.48 9.88 -14.79
N LEU A 46 9.24 8.68 -14.27
CA LEU A 46 9.41 8.33 -12.85
C LEU A 46 10.90 8.37 -12.52
N THR A 47 11.41 9.55 -12.18
CA THR A 47 12.81 9.74 -11.84
C THR A 47 13.11 9.15 -10.46
N ALA A 48 14.28 8.52 -10.31
CA ALA A 48 14.79 8.12 -9.00
C ALA A 48 14.76 9.33 -8.03
N GLY A 49 14.28 9.10 -6.82
CA GLY A 49 14.13 10.13 -5.80
C GLY A 49 13.78 9.52 -4.46
N MET A 50 13.37 10.35 -3.51
CA MET A 50 12.84 9.92 -2.22
C MET A 50 11.34 10.18 -2.14
N VAL A 51 10.64 9.51 -1.22
CA VAL A 51 9.20 9.72 -0.97
C VAL A 51 8.88 11.20 -0.76
N ASN A 52 9.68 11.91 0.04
CA ASN A 52 9.54 13.35 0.30
C ASN A 52 9.94 14.25 -0.88
N GLN A 53 10.25 13.70 -2.05
CA GLN A 53 10.49 14.45 -3.27
C GLN A 53 9.35 14.29 -4.28
N ILE A 54 8.37 13.42 -4.00
CA ILE A 54 7.12 13.39 -4.77
C ILE A 54 6.47 14.77 -4.68
N PRO A 55 6.07 15.40 -5.80
CA PRO A 55 5.47 16.72 -5.78
C PRO A 55 4.21 16.74 -4.93
N ALA A 56 4.14 17.67 -3.98
CA ALA A 56 2.92 17.95 -3.23
C ALA A 56 1.90 18.67 -4.14
N PRO A 57 0.60 18.59 -3.84
CA PRO A 57 -0.42 19.33 -4.57
C PRO A 57 -0.14 20.84 -4.54
N ALA A 58 -0.60 21.55 -5.56
CA ALA A 58 -0.41 22.99 -5.62
C ALA A 58 -0.94 23.68 -4.34
N SER A 59 -0.22 24.71 -3.88
CA SER A 59 -0.48 25.47 -2.65
C SER A 59 -0.51 24.67 -1.33
N CYS A 60 -0.11 23.40 -1.34
CA CYS A 60 0.10 22.63 -0.11
C CYS A 60 1.52 22.84 0.43
N VAL A 61 1.63 22.97 1.75
CA VAL A 61 2.91 22.97 2.47
C VAL A 61 3.10 21.60 3.12
N ARG A 62 4.19 20.91 2.81
CA ARG A 62 4.52 19.61 3.43
C ARG A 62 4.71 19.77 4.94
N LEU A 63 4.16 18.83 5.71
CA LEU A 63 4.32 18.81 7.15
C LEU A 63 5.76 18.41 7.52
N THR A 64 6.32 19.06 8.53
CA THR A 64 7.68 18.78 9.01
C THR A 64 7.66 17.87 10.24
N TYR A 65 8.66 17.01 10.33
CA TYR A 65 8.81 16.06 11.43
C TYR A 65 10.24 16.12 11.95
N SER A 66 10.42 15.78 13.23
CA SER A 66 11.74 15.74 13.86
C SER A 66 12.68 14.81 13.08
N GLU A 67 13.92 15.25 12.90
CA GLU A 67 14.98 14.42 12.31
C GLU A 67 15.15 13.12 13.09
N GLY A 68 15.37 12.01 12.38
CA GLY A 68 15.50 10.68 12.97
C GLY A 68 14.17 10.08 13.47
N SER A 69 13.03 10.74 13.27
CA SER A 69 11.71 10.14 13.53
C SER A 69 11.31 9.15 12.44
N PHE A 70 10.40 8.23 12.77
CA PHE A 70 9.84 7.28 11.80
C PHE A 70 9.20 7.99 10.60
N MET A 71 8.52 9.12 10.83
CA MET A 71 7.92 9.93 9.78
C MET A 71 8.96 10.50 8.82
N SER A 72 10.05 11.06 9.36
CA SER A 72 11.17 11.56 8.54
C SER A 72 11.88 10.44 7.77
N TRP A 73 12.00 9.26 8.38
CA TRP A 73 12.60 8.08 7.77
C TRP A 73 11.77 7.57 6.59
N LEU A 74 10.44 7.47 6.73
CA LEU A 74 9.54 7.10 5.62
C LEU A 74 9.66 8.08 4.45
N GLY A 75 9.71 9.38 4.73
CA GLY A 75 9.94 10.40 3.70
C GLY A 75 11.29 10.27 2.98
N SER A 76 12.31 9.69 3.64
CA SER A 76 13.65 9.50 3.07
C SER A 76 13.81 8.21 2.25
N LEU A 77 12.79 7.34 2.22
CA LEU A 77 12.86 6.09 1.47
C LEU A 77 13.06 6.36 -0.03
N GLY A 78 14.02 5.67 -0.62
CA GLY A 78 14.29 5.75 -2.05
C GLY A 78 13.15 5.17 -2.88
N LEU A 79 13.02 5.65 -4.12
CA LEU A 79 12.06 5.19 -5.11
C LEU A 79 12.79 4.57 -6.30
N LYS A 80 12.21 3.50 -6.86
CA LYS A 80 12.70 2.88 -8.08
C LYS A 80 12.57 3.85 -9.26
N LYS A 81 13.49 3.71 -10.22
CA LYS A 81 13.47 4.43 -11.51
C LYS A 81 12.33 4.03 -12.44
N ASN A 82 11.63 2.94 -12.14
CA ASN A 82 10.48 2.49 -12.90
C ASN A 82 9.34 2.17 -11.94
N GLY A 83 8.11 2.27 -12.43
CA GLY A 83 6.91 1.92 -11.68
C GLY A 83 6.64 0.41 -11.61
N SER A 84 7.59 -0.45 -11.99
CA SER A 84 7.37 -1.89 -12.03
C SER A 84 7.46 -2.49 -10.63
N ILE A 85 6.36 -3.09 -10.18
CA ILE A 85 6.29 -3.82 -8.90
C ILE A 85 6.72 -5.27 -9.16
N ARG A 86 7.73 -5.76 -8.44
CA ARG A 86 8.12 -7.19 -8.46
C ARG A 86 7.30 -7.98 -7.46
N ILE A 87 6.94 -9.20 -7.84
CA ILE A 87 6.25 -10.20 -7.01
C ILE A 87 7.29 -11.19 -6.48
N PHE A 88 7.00 -11.87 -5.36
CA PHE A 88 7.93 -12.81 -4.72
C PHE A 88 8.42 -13.95 -5.64
N ASP A 89 7.62 -14.33 -6.64
CA ASP A 89 7.97 -15.34 -7.65
C ASP A 89 8.89 -14.83 -8.76
N GLY A 90 9.31 -13.56 -8.66
CA GLY A 90 10.19 -12.87 -9.61
C GLY A 90 9.47 -12.25 -10.80
N SER A 91 8.17 -12.49 -10.96
CA SER A 91 7.35 -11.82 -11.97
C SER A 91 7.12 -10.36 -11.60
N THR A 92 6.46 -9.61 -12.49
CA THR A 92 6.11 -8.21 -12.27
C THR A 92 4.62 -8.02 -12.46
N VAL A 93 4.03 -7.13 -11.68
CA VAL A 93 2.63 -6.74 -11.87
C VAL A 93 2.49 -6.14 -13.27
N ARG A 94 1.65 -6.77 -14.10
CA ARG A 94 1.28 -6.26 -15.43
C ARG A 94 0.09 -5.30 -15.30
N SER A 95 0.05 -4.31 -16.19
CA SER A 95 -0.73 -3.06 -16.11
C SER A 95 -2.20 -3.15 -15.62
N GLY A 96 -2.66 -2.07 -14.97
CA GLY A 96 -4.08 -1.78 -14.75
C GLY A 96 -4.67 -2.24 -13.41
N ALA A 97 -3.95 -3.05 -12.62
CA ALA A 97 -4.41 -3.47 -11.29
C ALA A 97 -4.35 -2.36 -10.22
N TYR A 98 -3.45 -1.39 -10.41
CA TYR A 98 -3.20 -0.29 -9.48
C TYR A 98 -2.97 1.01 -10.24
N HIS A 99 -3.30 2.14 -9.62
CA HIS A 99 -2.84 3.44 -10.06
C HIS A 99 -1.47 3.71 -9.43
N VAL A 100 -0.42 3.03 -9.90
CA VAL A 100 0.92 3.18 -9.30
C VAL A 100 1.46 4.59 -9.54
N TRP A 101 1.77 5.32 -8.46
CA TRP A 101 2.54 6.57 -8.53
C TRP A 101 4.04 6.27 -8.50
N ALA A 102 4.49 5.45 -7.56
CA ALA A 102 5.90 5.11 -7.39
C ALA A 102 6.03 3.75 -6.70
N VAL A 103 7.22 3.15 -6.78
CA VAL A 103 7.56 1.92 -6.06
C VAL A 103 8.75 2.22 -5.15
N VAL A 104 8.64 1.86 -3.88
CA VAL A 104 9.73 2.05 -2.91
C VAL A 104 10.87 1.12 -3.28
N ASP A 105 12.10 1.64 -3.31
CA ASP A 105 13.31 0.88 -3.61
C ASP A 105 13.78 0.07 -2.39
N MET A 106 12.93 -0.87 -1.99
CA MET A 106 13.18 -1.86 -0.96
C MET A 106 12.78 -3.22 -1.56
N PRO A 107 13.73 -4.02 -2.06
CA PRO A 107 13.40 -5.34 -2.59
C PRO A 107 12.82 -6.25 -1.51
N LEU A 108 11.97 -7.20 -1.90
CA LEU A 108 11.50 -8.27 -1.01
C LEU A 108 12.70 -8.98 -0.35
N LEU A 109 12.61 -9.15 0.96
CA LEU A 109 13.58 -9.87 1.77
C LEU A 109 13.47 -11.39 1.55
N PHE A 110 12.28 -11.88 1.21
CA PHE A 110 11.99 -13.29 1.00
C PHE A 110 11.56 -13.60 -0.44
N GLN A 111 11.81 -14.83 -0.88
CA GLN A 111 11.33 -15.38 -2.17
C GLN A 111 10.11 -16.30 -1.97
N ASP A 112 9.41 -16.11 -0.84
CA ASP A 112 8.17 -16.80 -0.50
C ASP A 112 7.03 -15.78 -0.56
N ASP A 113 5.76 -16.24 -0.56
CA ASP A 113 4.58 -15.37 -0.47
C ASP A 113 4.42 -14.78 0.95
N LEU A 114 5.42 -14.00 1.36
CA LEU A 114 5.64 -13.35 2.64
C LEU A 114 6.14 -11.94 2.32
N GLU A 115 5.77 -10.93 3.12
CA GLU A 115 5.87 -9.49 2.75
C GLU A 115 4.68 -8.98 1.95
N GLN A 116 3.48 -9.40 2.36
CA GLN A 116 2.22 -8.82 1.92
C GLN A 116 1.95 -7.48 2.63
N CYS A 117 0.77 -6.89 2.43
CA CYS A 117 0.39 -5.56 2.93
C CYS A 117 0.78 -5.27 4.40
N ALA A 118 0.40 -6.15 5.34
CA ALA A 118 0.68 -5.98 6.76
C ALA A 118 2.17 -6.19 7.10
N ASP A 119 2.78 -7.20 6.48
CA ASP A 119 4.18 -7.56 6.68
C ASP A 119 5.13 -6.42 6.28
N TYR A 120 4.82 -5.74 5.18
CA TYR A 120 5.63 -4.63 4.71
C TYR A 120 5.61 -3.44 5.68
N CYS A 121 4.45 -3.17 6.29
CA CYS A 121 4.33 -2.18 7.35
C CYS A 121 5.16 -2.56 8.59
N MET A 122 5.14 -3.85 8.96
CA MET A 122 5.99 -4.40 10.03
C MET A 122 7.48 -4.30 9.69
N ARG A 123 7.85 -4.55 8.43
CA ARG A 123 9.23 -4.42 7.95
C ARG A 123 9.70 -2.98 8.01
N PHE A 124 8.92 -2.01 7.55
CA PHE A 124 9.28 -0.59 7.68
C PHE A 124 9.53 -0.18 9.13
N TRP A 125 8.66 -0.59 10.04
CA TRP A 125 8.87 -0.32 11.47
C TRP A 125 10.17 -0.95 12.00
N ALA A 126 10.45 -2.19 11.61
CA ALA A 126 11.66 -2.90 12.03
C ALA A 126 12.95 -2.31 11.43
N GLU A 127 12.95 -1.99 10.14
CA GLU A 127 14.09 -1.42 9.42
C GLU A 127 14.41 -0.02 9.94
N TYR A 128 13.40 0.81 10.20
CA TYR A 128 13.58 2.11 10.85
C TYR A 128 14.30 1.97 12.21
N ASN A 129 13.83 1.06 13.06
CA ASN A 129 14.43 0.86 14.38
C ASN A 129 15.86 0.31 14.27
N LYS A 130 16.11 -0.62 13.34
CA LYS A 130 17.45 -1.15 13.08
C LYS A 130 18.40 -0.07 12.56
N ALA A 131 17.95 0.78 11.64
CA ALA A 131 18.75 1.87 11.09
C ALA A 131 19.06 2.95 12.14
N SER A 132 18.11 3.24 13.02
CA SER A 132 18.23 4.30 14.02
C SER A 132 19.02 3.88 15.26
N PHE A 133 18.92 2.60 15.66
CA PHE A 133 19.42 2.12 16.96
C PHE A 133 20.31 0.87 16.86
N GLY A 134 20.57 0.36 15.66
CA GLY A 134 21.39 -0.83 15.44
C GLY A 134 20.80 -2.09 16.08
N GLU A 135 21.67 -3.01 16.52
CA GLU A 135 21.26 -4.22 17.24
C GLU A 135 20.75 -3.94 18.67
N GLN A 136 20.87 -2.70 19.14
CA GLN A 136 20.32 -2.26 20.42
C GLN A 136 18.87 -1.77 20.31
N GLY A 137 18.30 -1.75 19.09
CA GLY A 137 16.93 -1.33 18.85
C GLY A 137 15.89 -2.21 19.57
N GLU A 138 15.14 -1.60 20.49
CA GLU A 138 14.03 -2.21 21.22
C GLU A 138 12.73 -2.02 20.43
N PHE A 139 12.57 -2.75 19.32
CA PHE A 139 11.29 -2.78 18.60
C PHE A 139 10.51 -4.06 18.89
N PHE A 140 9.21 -4.00 18.63
CA PHE A 140 8.31 -5.13 18.72
C PHE A 140 7.48 -5.26 17.45
N LEU A 141 6.99 -6.47 17.20
CA LEU A 141 5.92 -6.77 16.26
C LEU A 141 4.77 -7.44 16.99
N TYR A 142 3.61 -7.53 16.36
CA TYR A 142 2.42 -8.13 16.95
C TYR A 142 2.35 -9.62 16.61
N ASP A 143 1.98 -10.46 17.58
CA ASP A 143 1.48 -11.79 17.26
C ASP A 143 0.03 -11.74 16.73
N TYR A 144 -0.53 -12.89 16.32
CA TYR A 144 -1.91 -12.98 15.82
C TYR A 144 -2.95 -12.28 16.72
N ASN A 145 -2.75 -12.28 18.04
CA ASN A 145 -3.67 -11.70 19.01
C ASN A 145 -3.37 -10.24 19.34
N GLY A 146 -2.46 -9.59 18.62
CA GLY A 146 -2.08 -8.19 18.86
C GLY A 146 -1.15 -8.01 20.06
N ARG A 147 -0.54 -9.08 20.59
CA ARG A 147 0.39 -8.95 21.71
C ARG A 147 1.78 -8.60 21.18
N LYS A 148 2.42 -7.62 21.81
CA LYS A 148 3.78 -7.19 21.48
C LYS A 148 4.79 -8.32 21.73
N LYS A 149 5.59 -8.63 20.71
CA LYS A 149 6.74 -9.53 20.75
C LYS A 149 7.96 -8.70 20.43
N TYR A 150 8.86 -8.57 21.41
CA TYR A 150 10.05 -7.75 21.28
C TYR A 150 11.17 -8.51 20.58
N PHE A 151 11.85 -7.85 19.64
CA PHE A 151 12.95 -8.44 18.88
C PHE A 151 14.07 -8.94 19.80
N ARG A 152 14.52 -8.10 20.74
CA ARG A 152 15.60 -8.44 21.68
C ARG A 152 15.29 -9.66 22.54
N ASN A 153 14.04 -9.78 23.01
CA ASN A 153 13.61 -10.90 23.84
C ASN A 153 13.47 -12.22 23.07
N SER A 154 13.50 -12.18 21.73
CA SER A 154 13.35 -13.38 20.91
C SER A 154 14.62 -14.23 20.83
N GLY A 155 15.80 -13.63 21.01
CA GLY A 155 17.09 -14.28 20.76
C GLY A 155 17.33 -14.68 19.29
N LEU A 156 16.48 -14.24 18.36
CA LEU A 156 16.59 -14.55 16.93
C LEU A 156 17.44 -13.50 16.21
N SER A 157 18.00 -13.88 15.05
CA SER A 157 18.52 -12.87 14.12
C SER A 157 17.38 -12.03 13.54
N PHE A 158 17.68 -10.81 13.10
CA PHE A 158 16.70 -9.87 12.56
C PHE A 158 15.79 -10.51 11.48
N VAL A 159 16.40 -11.13 10.47
CA VAL A 159 15.67 -11.79 9.37
C VAL A 159 14.80 -12.96 9.87
N LYS A 160 15.28 -13.76 10.83
CA LYS A 160 14.50 -14.87 11.41
C LYS A 160 13.32 -14.35 12.25
N PHE A 161 13.52 -13.26 12.98
CA PHE A 161 12.46 -12.62 13.76
C PHE A 161 11.36 -12.05 12.86
N LEU A 162 11.73 -11.35 11.78
CA LEU A 162 10.78 -10.87 10.77
C LEU A 162 9.99 -12.02 10.16
N ARG A 163 10.68 -13.05 9.65
CA ARG A 163 10.01 -14.22 9.06
C ARG A 163 9.02 -14.86 10.02
N ASN A 164 9.42 -15.11 11.27
CA ASN A 164 8.56 -15.73 12.26
C ASN A 164 7.34 -14.86 12.59
N SER A 165 7.53 -13.54 12.69
CA SER A 165 6.44 -12.60 12.97
C SER A 165 5.45 -12.55 11.82
N MET A 166 5.93 -12.36 10.58
CA MET A 166 5.10 -12.28 9.36
C MET A 166 4.35 -13.60 9.09
N SER A 167 4.94 -14.75 9.44
CA SER A 167 4.28 -16.06 9.28
C SER A 167 3.12 -16.29 10.26
N CYS A 168 3.02 -15.50 11.33
CA CYS A 168 2.07 -15.69 12.43
C CYS A 168 1.24 -14.44 12.73
N SER A 169 1.27 -13.44 11.84
CA SER A 169 0.56 -12.18 11.99
C SER A 169 0.01 -11.71 10.65
N ASN A 170 -0.95 -10.81 10.69
CA ASN A 170 -1.54 -10.20 9.50
C ASN A 170 -2.15 -8.84 9.88
N SER A 171 -3.00 -8.29 9.01
CA SER A 171 -3.72 -7.04 9.26
C SER A 171 -4.57 -7.06 10.53
N PHE A 172 -5.11 -8.21 10.95
CA PHE A 172 -5.85 -8.35 12.21
C PHE A 172 -4.97 -8.18 13.44
N SER A 173 -3.73 -8.68 13.39
CA SER A 173 -2.74 -8.48 14.45
C SER A 173 -2.51 -6.99 14.70
N ILE A 174 -2.36 -6.21 13.63
CA ILE A 174 -2.19 -4.75 13.70
C ILE A 174 -3.48 -4.10 14.21
N LEU A 175 -4.65 -4.54 13.75
CA LEU A 175 -5.93 -3.98 14.21
C LEU A 175 -6.12 -4.14 15.73
N LYS A 176 -5.75 -5.30 16.27
CA LYS A 176 -5.84 -5.64 17.70
C LYS A 176 -4.77 -4.96 18.56
N GLY A 177 -3.53 -4.95 18.08
CA GLY A 177 -2.38 -4.52 18.88
C GLY A 177 -2.03 -3.05 18.74
N GLY A 178 -2.31 -2.46 17.57
CA GLY A 178 -1.97 -1.09 17.24
C GLY A 178 -2.74 -0.08 18.07
N ILE A 179 -2.08 1.04 18.37
CA ILE A 179 -2.68 2.16 19.09
C ILE A 179 -3.73 2.81 18.17
N PRO A 180 -5.00 2.96 18.58
CA PRO A 180 -6.00 3.70 17.81
C PRO A 180 -5.57 5.16 17.61
N VAL A 181 -5.73 5.66 16.39
CA VAL A 181 -5.43 7.05 16.05
C VAL A 181 -6.70 7.75 15.59
N SER A 182 -6.88 9.00 16.04
CA SER A 182 -7.98 9.85 15.59
C SER A 182 -7.66 10.45 14.22
N ASP A 183 -8.69 10.79 13.47
CA ASP A 183 -8.55 11.42 12.14
C ASP A 183 -7.71 12.71 12.18
N ALA A 184 -7.83 13.49 13.27
CA ALA A 184 -7.08 14.74 13.45
C ALA A 184 -5.58 14.52 13.74
N ASP A 185 -5.20 13.34 14.24
CA ASP A 185 -3.83 12.99 14.62
C ASP A 185 -3.11 12.12 13.57
N ALA A 186 -3.76 11.89 12.43
CA ALA A 186 -3.24 11.07 11.34
C ALA A 186 -1.96 11.69 10.76
N ARG A 187 -0.90 10.86 10.66
CA ARG A 187 0.41 11.26 10.16
C ARG A 187 1.14 10.09 9.49
N PRO A 188 2.27 10.34 8.79
CA PRO A 188 3.08 9.27 8.23
C PRO A 188 3.44 8.17 9.24
N GLY A 189 3.41 6.92 8.80
CA GLY A 189 3.59 5.74 9.62
C GLY A 189 2.31 5.21 10.28
N ASP A 190 1.23 5.99 10.28
CA ASP A 190 -0.09 5.47 10.63
C ASP A 190 -0.64 4.61 9.50
N MET A 191 -1.44 3.62 9.89
CA MET A 191 -1.95 2.58 9.00
C MET A 191 -3.47 2.59 8.97
N PHE A 192 -4.06 2.54 7.78
CA PHE A 192 -5.46 2.17 7.61
C PHE A 192 -5.56 0.65 7.59
N VAL A 193 -6.33 0.08 8.51
CA VAL A 193 -6.41 -1.36 8.70
C VAL A 193 -7.85 -1.84 8.55
N GLN A 194 -8.07 -2.80 7.66
CA GLN A 194 -9.36 -3.46 7.41
C GLN A 194 -9.21 -4.97 7.62
N ASN A 195 -9.65 -5.49 8.76
CA ASN A 195 -9.71 -6.93 9.03
C ASN A 195 -10.55 -7.24 10.28
N GLU A 196 -11.87 -7.20 10.18
CA GLU A 196 -12.73 -7.38 11.37
C GLU A 196 -12.82 -8.85 11.84
N THR A 197 -12.55 -9.82 10.96
CA THR A 197 -12.81 -11.25 11.20
C THR A 197 -11.56 -12.09 11.46
N GLY A 198 -10.37 -11.54 11.24
CA GLY A 198 -9.10 -12.22 11.47
C GLY A 198 -8.52 -12.99 10.28
N GLY A 199 -9.26 -13.07 9.17
CA GLY A 199 -8.83 -13.73 7.93
C GLY A 199 -8.01 -12.83 7.03
N ILE A 200 -8.34 -12.83 5.74
CA ILE A 200 -7.74 -11.93 4.76
C ILE A 200 -8.25 -10.50 5.02
N GLY A 201 -7.35 -9.54 5.00
CA GLY A 201 -7.68 -8.13 5.14
C GLY A 201 -6.70 -7.25 4.37
N HIS A 202 -6.75 -5.96 4.63
CA HIS A 202 -5.88 -4.98 3.96
C HIS A 202 -5.27 -4.00 4.97
N VAL A 203 -4.03 -3.61 4.70
CA VAL A 203 -3.31 -2.55 5.41
C VAL A 203 -2.63 -1.67 4.40
N SER A 204 -2.80 -0.37 4.58
CA SER A 204 -2.02 0.64 3.88
C SER A 204 -1.44 1.62 4.88
N MET A 205 -0.33 2.26 4.50
CA MET A 205 0.41 3.16 5.37
C MET A 205 0.47 4.56 4.76
N ILE A 206 0.28 5.58 5.59
CA ILE A 206 0.55 6.96 5.23
C ILE A 206 2.07 7.14 5.10
N MET A 207 2.54 7.57 3.94
CA MET A 207 3.96 7.71 3.63
C MET A 207 4.46 9.15 3.76
N ASP A 208 3.58 10.13 3.51
CA ASP A 208 3.88 11.56 3.60
C ASP A 208 2.58 12.35 3.80
N ALA A 209 2.68 13.59 4.26
CA ALA A 209 1.54 14.47 4.44
C ALA A 209 1.86 15.94 4.13
N CYS A 210 0.90 16.64 3.54
CA CYS A 210 0.96 18.09 3.32
C CYS A 210 -0.39 18.74 3.67
N ARG A 211 -0.35 20.04 3.95
CA ARG A 211 -1.50 20.79 4.42
C ARG A 211 -1.71 22.05 3.58
N GLU A 212 -2.96 22.33 3.23
CA GLU A 212 -3.37 23.60 2.66
C GLU A 212 -3.57 24.70 3.70
N GLU A 213 -3.60 25.96 3.26
CA GLU A 213 -3.99 27.10 4.10
C GLU A 213 -5.39 26.93 4.73
N SER A 214 -6.30 26.22 4.06
CA SER A 214 -7.64 25.88 4.56
C SER A 214 -7.63 24.98 5.80
N GLY A 215 -6.49 24.34 6.09
CA GLY A 215 -6.34 23.32 7.12
C GLY A 215 -6.57 21.89 6.62
N ARG A 216 -7.02 21.69 5.37
CA ARG A 216 -7.16 20.35 4.76
C ARG A 216 -5.80 19.69 4.64
N ILE A 217 -5.73 18.41 5.00
CA ILE A 217 -4.52 17.59 4.91
C ILE A 217 -4.69 16.57 3.79
N TYR A 218 -3.63 16.41 3.01
CA TYR A 218 -3.49 15.41 1.97
C TYR A 218 -2.33 14.46 2.32
N PHE A 219 -2.47 13.21 1.91
CA PHE A 219 -1.58 12.10 2.25
C PHE A 219 -1.10 11.37 1.00
N LEU A 220 0.19 11.00 0.99
CA LEU A 220 0.64 9.88 0.18
C LEU A 220 0.34 8.60 0.94
N VAL A 221 -0.24 7.62 0.24
CA VAL A 221 -0.57 6.33 0.82
C VAL A 221 0.00 5.23 -0.05
N GLY A 222 0.57 4.21 0.58
CA GLY A 222 1.12 3.05 -0.12
C GLY A 222 0.83 1.75 0.59
N PHE A 223 1.01 0.64 -0.12
CA PHE A 223 0.82 -0.71 0.38
C PHE A 223 1.55 -1.73 -0.50
N SER A 224 1.79 -2.91 0.06
CA SER A 224 2.01 -4.13 -0.72
C SER A 224 0.66 -4.87 -0.88
N PHE A 225 0.62 -5.99 -1.57
CA PHE A 225 -0.62 -6.75 -1.80
C PHE A 225 -0.43 -8.27 -1.66
N MET A 226 -1.44 -9.02 -2.10
CA MET A 226 -1.46 -10.48 -2.17
C MET A 226 -1.62 -10.89 -3.65
N PRO A 227 -0.69 -11.66 -4.23
CA PRO A 227 0.52 -12.22 -3.62
C PRO A 227 1.53 -11.15 -3.16
N ALA A 228 2.48 -11.56 -2.31
CA ALA A 228 3.54 -10.71 -1.78
C ALA A 228 4.31 -10.04 -2.91
N GLN A 229 4.43 -8.72 -2.80
CA GLN A 229 4.99 -7.87 -3.84
C GLN A 229 5.66 -6.64 -3.23
N GLU A 230 6.49 -5.95 -4.02
CA GLU A 230 7.14 -4.71 -3.59
C GLU A 230 6.09 -3.65 -3.18
N PHE A 231 6.46 -2.79 -2.24
CA PHE A 231 5.59 -1.73 -1.74
C PHE A 231 5.48 -0.60 -2.75
N HIS A 232 4.25 -0.25 -3.13
CA HIS A 232 3.99 0.85 -4.04
C HIS A 232 3.19 1.96 -3.37
N ILE A 233 3.36 3.18 -3.87
CA ILE A 233 2.55 4.35 -3.53
C ILE A 233 1.43 4.44 -4.56
N GLU A 234 0.20 4.47 -4.08
CA GLU A 234 -1.00 4.59 -4.92
C GLU A 234 -1.25 6.07 -5.25
N LYS A 235 -1.44 6.36 -6.53
CA LYS A 235 -1.86 7.64 -7.08
C LYS A 235 -3.34 7.83 -6.83
N ALA A 236 -3.70 8.82 -6.03
CA ALA A 236 -5.10 9.17 -5.82
C ALA A 236 -5.76 9.59 -7.15
N PRO A 237 -6.85 8.93 -7.56
CA PRO A 237 -7.73 9.46 -8.59
C PRO A 237 -8.37 10.79 -8.14
N PRO A 238 -8.73 11.70 -9.07
CA PRO A 238 -9.27 13.02 -8.74
C PRO A 238 -10.51 13.02 -7.83
N GLU A 239 -11.31 11.96 -7.86
CA GLU A 239 -12.50 11.80 -7.03
C GLU A 239 -12.19 11.45 -5.56
N TYR A 240 -10.97 11.00 -5.26
CA TYR A 240 -10.53 10.59 -3.92
C TYR A 240 -9.43 11.50 -3.35
N GLY A 241 -9.06 12.57 -4.06
CA GLY A 241 -7.93 13.40 -3.66
C GLY A 241 -7.61 14.52 -4.65
N ARG A 242 -6.36 15.00 -4.61
CA ARG A 242 -5.87 16.04 -5.50
C ARG A 242 -4.42 15.76 -5.89
N ASP A 243 -4.09 15.94 -7.16
CA ASP A 243 -2.73 15.83 -7.70
C ASP A 243 -2.02 14.51 -7.31
N GLY A 244 -2.79 13.42 -7.14
CA GLY A 244 -2.28 12.11 -6.71
C GLY A 244 -2.19 11.85 -5.22
N TRP A 245 -2.51 12.83 -4.40
CA TRP A 245 -2.56 12.70 -2.96
C TRP A 245 -4.00 12.51 -2.50
N PHE A 246 -4.23 11.57 -1.60
CA PHE A 246 -5.55 11.35 -1.03
C PHE A 246 -5.83 12.37 0.07
N ASP A 247 -7.06 12.84 0.19
CA ASP A 247 -7.52 13.32 1.49
C ASP A 247 -8.07 12.14 2.32
N LEU A 248 -8.34 12.39 3.60
CA LEU A 248 -8.70 11.33 4.53
C LEU A 248 -10.01 10.61 4.15
N GLU A 249 -11.05 11.38 3.82
CA GLU A 249 -12.36 10.82 3.46
C GLU A 249 -12.29 10.14 2.09
N GLY A 250 -11.61 10.79 1.13
CA GLY A 250 -11.33 10.23 -0.18
C GLY A 250 -10.64 8.88 -0.11
N TYR A 251 -9.62 8.72 0.75
CA TYR A 251 -8.97 7.41 0.89
C TYR A 251 -9.89 6.35 1.51
N ARG A 252 -10.74 6.73 2.48
CA ARG A 252 -11.73 5.80 3.05
C ARG A 252 -12.74 5.33 2.00
N ASN A 253 -13.19 6.24 1.15
CA ASN A 253 -14.09 5.92 0.04
C ASN A 253 -13.40 5.05 -1.02
N TYR A 254 -12.13 5.32 -1.31
CA TYR A 254 -11.30 4.49 -2.19
C TYR A 254 -11.16 3.06 -1.64
N LEU A 255 -10.86 2.90 -0.35
CA LEU A 255 -10.82 1.59 0.30
C LEU A 255 -12.19 0.88 0.24
N ALA A 256 -13.29 1.58 0.48
CA ALA A 256 -14.63 1.00 0.38
C ALA A 256 -14.97 0.52 -1.05
N ALA A 257 -14.51 1.24 -2.08
CA ALA A 257 -14.76 0.91 -3.48
C ALA A 257 -13.91 -0.26 -3.99
N PHE A 258 -12.64 -0.33 -3.61
CA PHE A 258 -11.67 -1.26 -4.21
C PHE A 258 -11.20 -2.38 -3.27
N TYR A 259 -11.31 -2.19 -1.95
CA TYR A 259 -10.78 -3.09 -0.92
C TYR A 259 -11.84 -3.36 0.17
N ASN A 260 -12.86 -4.14 -0.17
CA ASN A 260 -13.99 -4.41 0.73
C ASN A 260 -13.67 -5.46 1.83
N TYR A 261 -12.75 -5.11 2.74
CA TYR A 261 -12.34 -5.92 3.90
C TYR A 261 -12.90 -5.41 5.23
N GLY A 262 -13.99 -4.62 5.18
CA GLY A 262 -14.63 -4.00 6.34
C GLY A 262 -14.22 -2.55 6.55
N THR A 263 -14.55 -2.00 7.72
CA THR A 263 -14.33 -0.59 8.03
C THR A 263 -12.83 -0.30 8.23
N PRO A 264 -12.24 0.70 7.55
CA PRO A 264 -10.85 1.05 7.78
C PRO A 264 -10.66 1.77 9.12
N HIS A 265 -9.78 1.25 9.96
CA HIS A 265 -9.41 1.86 11.24
C HIS A 265 -7.97 2.34 11.21
N LEU A 266 -7.73 3.57 11.68
CA LEU A 266 -6.37 4.07 11.85
C LEU A 266 -5.69 3.42 13.06
N ARG A 267 -4.47 2.94 12.84
CA ARG A 267 -3.61 2.28 13.84
C ARG A 267 -2.17 2.75 13.72
N ARG A 268 -1.49 2.82 14.86
CA ARG A 268 -0.07 3.17 14.98
C ARG A 268 0.68 2.07 15.73
N PHE A 269 1.95 1.85 15.39
CA PHE A 269 2.84 0.97 16.15
C PHE A 269 2.99 1.46 17.61
#